data_AF-R4LSJ7-F1
#
_entry.id   AF-R4LSJ7-F1
#
_cell.length_a   1.000
_cell.length_b   1.000
_cell.length_c   1.000
_cell.angle_alpha   90.00
_cell.angle_beta   90.00
_cell.angle_gamma   90.00
#
_symmetry.space_group_name_H-M   'P 1'
#
loop_
_entity.id
_entity.type
_entity.pdbx_description
1 polymer ?
#
loop_
_entity_poly.entity_id
_entity_poly.type
_entity_poly.pdbx_seq_one_letter_code
_entity_poly.pdbx_strand_id
1 'polypeptide(L)' 'MQFAGAAGFAFRVVGVDARPTYDGWVWLDGLQLDRQGRPVQRRTIFVREAGLRRPLPRQA' A
#
# COMPACT_ATOMS: atom_id res chain seq x y z
N MET A 1 4.72 -6.49 -15.14
CA MET A 1 4.75 -5.84 -13.81
C MET A 1 5.31 -6.83 -12.81
N GLN A 2 6.58 -6.68 -12.44
CA GLN A 2 7.26 -7.59 -11.51
C GLN A 2 7.27 -6.94 -10.13
N PHE A 3 6.60 -7.57 -9.16
CA PHE A 3 6.82 -7.23 -7.75
C PHE A 3 8.21 -7.73 -7.38
N ALA A 4 9.15 -6.81 -7.15
CA ALA A 4 10.51 -7.15 -6.78
C ALA A 4 10.54 -7.75 -5.35
N GLY A 5 10.49 -9.08 -5.27
CA GLY A 5 10.94 -9.86 -4.11
C GLY A 5 10.09 -9.81 -2.84
N ALA A 6 10.51 -10.61 -1.86
CA ALA A 6 9.83 -10.88 -0.58
C ALA A 6 9.68 -9.67 0.38
N ALA A 7 9.98 -8.45 -0.06
CA ALA A 7 9.97 -7.25 0.77
C ALA A 7 8.67 -6.46 0.56
N GLY A 8 7.64 -6.77 1.36
CA GLY A 8 6.53 -5.85 1.55
C GLY A 8 7.00 -4.54 2.18
N PHE A 9 6.27 -3.43 1.96
CA PHE A 9 6.52 -2.14 2.61
C PHE A 9 5.25 -1.63 3.30
N ALA A 10 5.43 -0.77 4.30
CA ALA A 10 4.31 -0.10 4.95
C ALA A 10 3.80 1.04 4.07
N PHE A 11 2.48 1.08 3.86
CA PHE A 11 1.82 2.08 3.02
C PHE A 11 0.66 2.70 3.79
N ARG A 12 0.63 4.03 3.85
CA ARG A 12 -0.49 4.79 4.41
C ARG A 12 -1.39 5.22 3.27
N VAL A 13 -2.59 4.66 3.22
CA VAL A 13 -3.63 5.02 2.26
C VAL A 13 -4.14 6.42 2.57
N VAL A 14 -4.22 7.27 1.55
CA VAL A 14 -4.84 8.60 1.63
C VAL A 14 -6.04 8.74 0.69
N GLY A 15 -6.14 7.87 -0.31
CA GLY A 15 -7.26 7.83 -1.24
C GLY A 15 -7.39 6.46 -1.90
N VAL A 16 -8.62 6.14 -2.28
CA VAL A 16 -8.95 5.02 -3.14
C VAL A 16 -9.48 5.60 -4.43
N ASP A 17 -8.91 5.19 -5.56
CA ASP A 17 -9.31 5.69 -6.86
C ASP A 17 -10.44 4.82 -7.44
N ALA A 18 -11.46 5.46 -8.03
CA ALA A 18 -12.65 4.82 -8.58
C ALA A 18 -12.49 4.32 -10.03
N ARG A 19 -11.29 4.38 -10.60
CA ARG A 19 -10.98 3.81 -11.91
C ARG A 19 -11.43 2.34 -11.99
N PRO A 20 -11.96 1.87 -13.14
CA PRO A 20 -12.35 0.47 -13.30
C PRO A 20 -11.21 -0.49 -12.97
N THR A 21 -11.51 -1.54 -12.20
CA THR A 21 -10.57 -2.59 -11.80
C THR A 21 -11.19 -3.98 -12.03
N TYR A 22 -10.37 -5.02 -11.87
CA TYR A 22 -10.86 -6.40 -11.78
C TYR A 22 -11.38 -6.70 -10.38
N ASP A 23 -12.22 -7.73 -10.24
CA ASP A 23 -12.74 -8.16 -8.94
C ASP A 23 -11.62 -8.41 -7.92
N GLY A 24 -11.75 -7.79 -6.74
CA GLY A 24 -10.78 -7.83 -5.65
C GLY A 24 -9.47 -7.07 -5.89
N TRP A 25 -9.39 -6.24 -6.94
CA TRP A 25 -8.27 -5.33 -7.21
C TRP A 25 -8.68 -3.88 -6.99
N VAL A 26 -7.73 -3.07 -6.52
CA VAL A 26 -7.97 -1.67 -6.17
C VAL A 26 -6.77 -0.80 -6.51
N TRP A 27 -7.05 0.44 -6.90
CA TRP A 27 -6.06 1.51 -6.99
C TRP A 27 -6.00 2.29 -5.67
N LEU A 28 -4.82 2.35 -5.07
CA LEU A 28 -4.60 3.10 -3.82
C LEU A 28 -3.60 4.22 -4.04
N ASP A 29 -3.98 5.42 -3.60
CA ASP A 29 -3.09 6.56 -3.45
C ASP A 29 -2.63 6.66 -2.01
N GLY A 30 -1.34 6.94 -1.81
CA GLY A 30 -0.79 6.96 -0.46
C GLY A 30 0.70 7.24 -0.37
N LEU A 31 1.19 7.08 0.84
CA LEU A 31 2.58 7.33 1.22
C LEU A 31 3.26 6.01 1.57
N GLN A 32 4.37 5.71 0.92
CA GLN A 32 5.26 4.66 1.42
C GLN A 32 5.96 5.18 2.67
N LEU A 33 6.05 4.31 3.68
CA LEU A 33 6.70 4.62 4.94
C LEU A 33 8.05 3.91 5.05
N ASP A 34 9.00 4.54 5.72
CA ASP A 34 10.23 3.90 6.17
C ASP A 34 9.97 2.95 7.37
N ARG A 35 11.04 2.36 7.91
CA ARG A 35 10.96 1.51 9.10
C ARG A 35 10.46 2.26 10.33
N GLN A 36 10.68 3.57 10.42
CA GLN A 36 10.22 4.43 11.51
C GLN A 36 8.76 4.88 11.34
N GLY A 37 8.12 4.57 10.21
CA GLY A 37 6.75 4.97 9.91
C GLY A 37 6.64 6.38 9.34
N ARG A 38 7.76 6.99 8.92
CA ARG A 38 7.79 8.32 8.31
C ARG A 38 7.55 8.20 6.81
N PRO A 39 6.78 9.11 6.20
CA PRO A 39 6.54 9.10 4.77
C PRO A 39 7.83 9.44 4.02
N VAL A 40 8.22 8.57 3.09
CA VAL A 40 9.41 8.78 2.23
C VAL A 40 9.04 9.21 0.81
N GLN A 41 7.87 8.81 0.32
CA GLN A 41 7.39 9.18 -1.02
C GLN A 41 5.89 8.93 -1.18
N ARG A 42 5.25 9.69 -2.08
CA ARG A 42 3.86 9.50 -2.50
C ARG A 42 3.80 8.61 -3.74
N ARG A 43 2.88 7.65 -3.76
CA ARG A 43 2.71 6.69 -4.86
C ARG A 43 1.24 6.31 -5.03
N THR A 44 0.90 5.98 -6.27
CA THR A 44 -0.32 5.25 -6.63
C THR A 44 0.06 3.79 -6.90
N ILE A 45 -0.63 2.83 -6.31
CA ILE A 45 -0.38 1.39 -6.48
C ILE A 45 -1.64 0.65 -6.91
N PHE A 46 -1.49 -0.38 -7.75
CA PHE A 46 -2.56 -1.30 -8.13
C PHE A 46 -2.32 -2.66 -7.47
N VAL A 47 -3.20 -3.06 -6.56
CA VAL A 47 -2.99 -4.20 -5.66
C VAL A 47 -4.26 -5.03 -5.50
N ARG A 48 -4.08 -6.30 -5.13
CA ARG A 48 -5.18 -7.17 -4.72
C ARG A 48 -5.48 -6.97 -3.24
N GLU A 49 -6.75 -6.71 -2.90
CA GLU A 49 -7.17 -6.43 -1.52
C GLU A 49 -6.82 -7.58 -0.56
N ALA A 50 -6.96 -8.82 -1.01
CA ALA A 50 -6.63 -10.03 -0.24
C ALA A 50 -5.15 -10.12 0.17
N GLY A 51 -4.25 -9.36 -0.47
CA GLY A 51 -2.83 -9.30 -0.12
C GLY A 51 -2.49 -8.26 0.95
N LEU A 52 -3.43 -7.37 1.30
CA LEU A 52 -3.20 -6.29 2.24
C LEU A 52 -3.20 -6.81 3.67
N ARG A 53 -2.26 -6.30 4.47
CA ARG A 53 -2.17 -6.60 5.91
C ARG A 53 -2.15 -5.30 6.68
N ARG A 54 -2.98 -5.21 7.73
CA ARG A 54 -2.91 -4.10 8.67
C ARG A 54 -1.62 -4.24 9.47
N PRO A 55 -0.72 -3.23 9.47
CA PRO A 55 0.44 -3.28 10.33
C PRO A 55 -0.04 -3.32 11.79
N LEU A 56 0.62 -4.14 12.62
CA LEU A 56 0.39 -4.14 14.06
C LEU A 56 0.58 -2.71 14.59
N PRO A 57 -0.22 -2.25 15.58
CA PRO A 57 0.03 -0.98 16.24
C PRO A 57 1.48 -0.99 16.74
N ARG A 58 2.26 0.00 16.33
CA ARG A 58 3.58 0.22 16.94
C ARG A 58 3.31 0.64 18.37
N GLN A 59 3.56 -0.26 19.33
CA GLN A 59 3.55 0.09 20.75
C GLN A 59 4.56 1.22 20.95
N ALA A 60 4.09 2.30 21.57
CA ALA A 60 4.86 3.51 21.83
C ALA A 60 5.87 3.29 22.96
#